data_AF-A0A951EMN7-F1
#
_entry.id   AF-A0A951EMN7-F1
#
_cell.length_a   1.000
_cell.length_b   1.000
_cell.length_c   1.000
_cell.angle_alpha   90.00
_cell.angle_beta   90.00
_cell.angle_gamma   90.00
#
_symmetry.space_group_name_H-M   'P 1'
#
loop_
_entity.id
_entity.type
_entity.pdbx_description
1 polymer ?
#
loop_
_entity_poly.entity_id
_entity_poly.type
_entity_poly.pdbx_seq_one_letter_code
_entity_poly.pdbx_strand_id
1 'polypeptide(L)'
;MNWTVDVPVDTLPELPPLPADLRTRLDAALARPAAQQPRWPDPDAVRSIRTVLESVPPITVPPEVDHLREQLGAVARGEAFLLQGGDCAETFADNTEPHLRATIRTLLQMAVVLTYGSSMPVVKVGRVAGQYAKPRSAPTDALGLPSYRGDMINSLLATPEARVHDPSRMIRAYANAAAAMNLVRSLTLAGMADLHRVHDWNKDFVRRSPAGARYEALAGEIDRGLRFMSACGVDDSSLLSTEIYASHEALVLDYERAMLRLDSTSGTPKLYDLSAHSLWVGERTRALDGAHIAFAELLANPIGLKLGPGITPDQAVEYVERLDPHGVPGRLTLISRMGAQRVRDVLPEIVQKVTAAGHQVIWQCDPMHGNTIESSTGYKTRHFDWVVD
;
A
#
# COMPACT_ATOMS: atom_id res chain seq x y z
N MET A 1 -0.39 29.10 7.66
CA MET A 1 0.52 28.67 8.74
C MET A 1 1.31 27.48 8.22
N ASN A 2 2.62 27.62 8.11
CA ASN A 2 3.48 26.49 7.76
C ASN A 2 3.61 25.61 9.01
N TRP A 3 3.59 24.29 8.82
CA TRP A 3 3.96 23.35 9.88
C TRP A 3 5.48 23.41 9.99
N THR A 4 5.99 24.29 10.85
CA THR A 4 7.40 24.31 11.21
C THR A 4 7.60 23.37 12.39
N VAL A 5 8.63 22.54 12.33
CA VAL A 5 9.13 21.85 13.51
C VAL A 5 10.12 22.81 14.15
N ASP A 6 9.80 23.29 15.35
CA ASP A 6 10.60 24.29 16.07
C ASP A 6 11.87 23.67 16.70
N VAL A 7 12.17 22.40 16.39
CA VAL A 7 13.37 21.71 16.87
C VAL A 7 14.52 22.02 15.90
N PRO A 8 15.60 22.69 16.35
CA PRO A 8 16.77 22.87 15.52
C PRO A 8 17.31 21.51 15.08
N VAL A 9 17.53 21.33 13.78
CA VAL A 9 18.04 20.06 13.22
C VAL A 9 19.33 19.63 13.93
N ASP A 10 20.19 20.59 14.29
CA ASP A 10 21.45 20.38 15.01
C ASP A 10 21.28 19.82 16.45
N THR A 11 20.05 19.76 16.96
CA THR A 11 19.71 19.22 18.29
C THR A 11 19.08 17.84 18.24
N LEU A 12 18.80 17.31 17.04
CA LEU A 12 18.29 15.96 16.88
C LEU A 12 19.41 14.94 17.14
N PRO A 13 19.09 13.78 17.75
CA PRO A 13 20.09 12.75 17.97
C PRO A 13 20.62 12.23 16.63
N GLU A 14 21.95 12.17 16.49
CA GLU A 14 22.57 11.50 15.36
C GLU A 14 22.19 10.02 15.39
N LEU A 15 21.50 9.56 14.34
CA LEU A 15 21.26 8.13 14.17
C LEU A 15 22.57 7.41 13.83
N PRO A 16 22.72 6.13 14.23
CA PRO A 16 23.84 5.32 13.80
C PRO A 16 23.94 5.34 12.27
N PRO A 17 25.13 5.58 11.69
CA PRO A 17 25.28 5.58 10.25
C PRO A 17 24.98 4.19 9.68
N LEU A 18 24.43 4.16 8.46
CA LEU A 18 24.31 2.90 7.72
C LEU A 18 25.69 2.27 7.51
N PRO A 19 25.80 0.93 7.51
CA PRO A 19 26.99 0.23 7.05
C PRO A 19 27.47 0.77 5.69
N ALA A 20 28.78 0.88 5.49
CA ALA A 20 29.37 1.54 4.32
C ALA A 20 28.89 0.96 2.98
N ASP A 21 28.71 -0.37 2.89
CA ASP A 21 28.13 -1.03 1.72
C ASP A 21 26.69 -0.56 1.45
N LEU A 22 25.82 -0.62 2.47
CA LEU A 22 24.43 -0.20 2.34
C LEU A 22 24.31 1.29 2.00
N ARG A 23 25.16 2.14 2.59
CA ARG A 23 25.23 3.57 2.24
C ARG A 23 25.58 3.73 0.75
N THR A 24 26.63 3.07 0.28
CA THR A 24 27.09 3.16 -1.12
C THR A 24 26.00 2.70 -2.09
N ARG A 25 25.34 1.59 -1.79
CA ARG A 25 24.24 1.05 -2.60
C ARG A 25 23.02 1.98 -2.61
N LEU A 26 22.67 2.55 -1.46
CA LEU A 26 21.58 3.52 -1.36
C LEU A 26 21.87 4.80 -2.16
N ASP A 27 23.09 5.34 -2.04
CA ASP A 27 23.48 6.53 -2.79
C ASP A 27 23.48 6.26 -4.31
N ALA A 28 23.96 5.09 -4.72
CA ALA A 28 23.92 4.65 -6.12
C ALA A 28 22.48 4.46 -6.64
N ALA A 29 21.56 3.92 -5.82
CA ALA A 29 20.15 3.78 -6.16
C ALA A 29 19.47 5.16 -6.32
N LEU A 30 19.73 6.09 -5.39
CA LEU A 30 19.12 7.42 -5.38
C LEU A 30 19.74 8.38 -6.42
N ALA A 31 20.92 8.09 -6.94
CA ALA A 31 21.52 8.82 -8.06
C ALA A 31 20.87 8.50 -9.41
N ARG A 32 20.09 7.41 -9.52
CA ARG A 32 19.35 7.06 -10.75
C ARG A 32 18.21 8.05 -11.01
N PRO A 33 17.73 8.18 -12.26
CA PRO A 33 16.58 9.01 -12.57
C PRO A 33 15.32 8.59 -11.79
N ALA A 34 14.69 9.54 -11.12
CA ALA A 34 13.45 9.33 -10.37
C ALA A 34 12.30 10.07 -11.04
N ALA A 35 11.33 9.32 -11.60
CA ALA A 35 10.15 9.91 -12.21
C ALA A 35 9.18 10.46 -11.14
N GLN A 36 8.32 11.40 -11.54
CA GLN A 36 7.20 11.91 -10.74
C GLN A 36 7.58 12.61 -9.41
N GLN A 37 8.86 12.91 -9.18
CA GLN A 37 9.29 13.58 -7.96
C GLN A 37 8.74 15.01 -7.85
N PRO A 38 8.50 15.48 -6.62
CA PRO A 38 8.15 16.87 -6.40
C PRO A 38 9.30 17.79 -6.80
N ARG A 39 8.96 18.92 -7.40
CA ARG A 39 9.87 20.05 -7.62
C ARG A 39 9.82 20.95 -6.40
N TRP A 40 10.62 20.63 -5.38
CA TRP A 40 10.74 21.45 -4.18
C TRP A 40 11.40 22.81 -4.51
N PRO A 41 10.89 23.93 -3.98
CA PRO A 41 11.49 25.25 -4.26
C PRO A 41 12.81 25.47 -3.51
N ASP A 42 12.99 24.83 -2.35
CA ASP A 42 14.13 25.01 -1.45
C ASP A 42 14.75 23.65 -1.07
N PRO A 43 15.93 23.30 -1.62
CA PRO A 43 16.64 22.06 -1.30
C PRO A 43 17.10 21.94 0.16
N ASP A 44 17.41 23.05 0.83
CA ASP A 44 17.88 23.01 2.22
C ASP A 44 16.72 22.79 3.19
N ALA A 45 15.54 23.33 2.88
CA ALA A 45 14.31 22.97 3.58
C ALA A 45 14.01 21.47 3.46
N VAL A 46 14.17 20.87 2.28
CA VAL A 46 13.99 19.42 2.07
C VAL A 46 14.97 18.63 2.92
N ARG A 47 16.25 19.02 2.94
CA ARG A 47 17.28 18.35 3.75
C ARG A 47 16.93 18.39 5.24
N SER A 48 16.58 19.58 5.74
CA SER A 48 16.15 19.79 7.13
C SER A 48 14.97 18.89 7.50
N ILE A 49 13.95 18.84 6.64
CA ILE A 49 12.75 18.02 6.87
C ILE A 49 13.08 16.52 6.86
N ARG A 50 13.95 16.06 5.95
CA ARG A 50 14.40 14.65 5.97
C ARG A 50 15.12 14.33 7.27
N THR A 51 16.02 15.18 7.74
CA THR A 51 16.72 14.95 9.00
C THR A 51 15.76 14.89 10.19
N VAL A 52 14.69 15.70 10.20
CA VAL A 52 13.61 15.55 11.19
C VAL A 52 12.99 14.16 11.12
N LEU A 53 12.59 13.71 9.94
CA LEU A 53 11.95 12.40 9.72
C LEU A 53 12.88 11.20 9.95
N GLU A 54 14.19 11.39 9.82
CA GLU A 54 15.18 10.38 10.18
C GLU A 54 15.11 10.07 11.69
N SER A 55 14.87 11.06 12.56
CA SER A 55 14.87 10.86 14.02
C SER A 55 13.51 10.50 14.64
N VAL A 56 12.40 10.60 13.91
CA VAL A 56 11.07 10.31 14.48
C VAL A 56 10.85 8.80 14.72
N PRO A 57 9.95 8.42 15.66
CA PRO A 57 9.46 7.05 15.75
C PRO A 57 8.93 6.54 14.40
N PRO A 58 9.20 5.27 14.04
CA PRO A 58 8.70 4.72 12.78
C PRO A 58 7.19 4.43 12.85
N ILE A 59 6.54 4.29 11.69
CA ILE A 59 5.10 3.95 11.59
C ILE A 59 4.88 2.44 11.86
N THR A 60 5.83 1.63 11.41
CA THR A 60 5.86 0.17 11.58
C THR A 60 7.18 -0.25 12.22
N VAL A 61 7.31 -1.52 12.61
CA VAL A 61 8.57 -2.06 13.13
C VAL A 61 9.00 -3.31 12.37
N PRO A 62 10.31 -3.62 12.30
CA PRO A 62 10.82 -4.74 11.50
C PRO A 62 10.14 -6.10 11.77
N PRO A 63 9.84 -6.49 13.03
CA PRO A 63 9.14 -7.76 13.29
C PRO A 63 7.75 -7.85 12.64
N GLU A 64 7.02 -6.73 12.53
CA GLU A 64 5.71 -6.71 11.86
C GLU A 64 5.85 -6.88 10.34
N VAL A 65 6.90 -6.30 9.76
CA VAL A 65 7.23 -6.47 8.34
C VAL A 65 7.62 -7.91 8.04
N ASP A 66 8.48 -8.50 8.88
CA ASP A 66 8.90 -9.89 8.73
C ASP A 66 7.71 -10.84 8.91
N HIS A 67 6.81 -10.57 9.86
CA HIS A 67 5.59 -11.36 10.00
C HIS A 67 4.67 -11.25 8.76
N LEU A 68 4.48 -10.04 8.21
CA LEU A 68 3.76 -9.88 6.94
C LEU A 68 4.43 -10.68 5.81
N ARG A 69 5.77 -10.69 5.73
CA ARG A 69 6.47 -11.48 4.70
C ARG A 69 6.17 -12.97 4.81
N GLU A 70 6.11 -13.52 6.02
CA GLU A 70 5.74 -14.93 6.23
C GLU A 70 4.33 -15.23 5.72
N GLN A 71 3.37 -14.36 6.06
CA GLN A 71 1.98 -14.48 5.60
C GLN A 71 1.86 -14.33 4.08
N LEU A 72 2.59 -13.39 3.47
CA LEU A 72 2.65 -13.25 2.01
C LEU A 72 3.35 -14.45 1.34
N GLY A 73 4.30 -15.08 2.01
CA GLY A 73 4.86 -16.35 1.57
C GLY A 73 3.80 -17.45 1.45
N ALA A 74 2.87 -17.53 2.41
CA ALA A 74 1.73 -18.44 2.32
C ALA A 74 0.80 -18.10 1.15
N VAL A 75 0.55 -16.81 0.88
CA VAL A 75 -0.21 -16.38 -0.31
C VAL A 75 0.47 -16.85 -1.59
N ALA A 76 1.78 -16.66 -1.72
CA ALA A 76 2.54 -17.07 -2.91
C ALA A 76 2.53 -18.59 -3.14
N ARG A 77 2.40 -19.39 -2.08
CA ARG A 77 2.27 -20.85 -2.14
C ARG A 77 0.83 -21.34 -2.38
N GLY A 78 -0.16 -20.44 -2.45
CA GLY A 78 -1.57 -20.79 -2.60
C GLY A 78 -2.23 -21.30 -1.31
N GLU A 79 -1.64 -20.99 -0.16
CA GLU A 79 -2.14 -21.37 1.18
C GLU A 79 -2.95 -20.25 1.85
N ALA A 80 -2.96 -19.04 1.27
CA ALA A 80 -3.68 -17.87 1.74
C ALA A 80 -4.06 -16.94 0.58
N PHE A 81 -4.92 -15.96 0.84
CA PHE A 81 -5.37 -14.97 -0.13
C PHE A 81 -5.02 -13.54 0.32
N LEU A 82 -4.62 -12.65 -0.59
CA LEU A 82 -4.30 -11.26 -0.29
C LEU A 82 -5.50 -10.34 -0.59
N LEU A 83 -6.01 -9.64 0.42
CA LEU A 83 -6.93 -8.52 0.27
C LEU A 83 -6.19 -7.20 0.54
N GLN A 84 -6.05 -6.38 -0.50
CA GLN A 84 -5.53 -5.02 -0.35
C GLN A 84 -6.55 -3.98 -0.80
N GLY A 85 -6.80 -2.94 0.00
CA GLY A 85 -7.81 -1.94 -0.32
C GLY A 85 -7.80 -0.70 0.59
N GLY A 86 -8.48 0.35 0.16
CA GLY A 86 -8.54 1.64 0.84
C GLY A 86 -8.62 2.79 -0.16
N ASP A 87 -8.33 4.00 0.28
CA ASP A 87 -8.45 5.18 -0.57
C ASP A 87 -7.47 5.15 -1.75
N CYS A 88 -7.87 5.80 -2.85
CA CYS A 88 -6.95 6.03 -3.96
C CYS A 88 -5.82 6.99 -3.54
N ALA A 89 -6.18 8.05 -2.82
CA ALA A 89 -5.27 8.99 -2.19
C ALA A 89 -5.92 9.44 -0.87
N GLU A 90 -5.25 9.20 0.25
CA GLU A 90 -5.65 9.75 1.53
C GLU A 90 -5.50 11.29 1.48
N THR A 91 -6.34 12.01 2.22
CA THR A 91 -6.22 13.46 2.41
C THR A 91 -6.06 13.74 3.90
N PHE A 92 -5.35 14.81 4.26
CA PHE A 92 -5.24 15.23 5.64
C PHE A 92 -6.58 15.68 6.24
N ALA A 93 -7.51 16.12 5.39
CA ALA A 93 -8.83 16.56 5.82
C ALA A 93 -9.74 15.38 6.18
N ASP A 94 -9.65 14.29 5.42
CA ASP A 94 -10.49 13.11 5.59
C ASP A 94 -9.85 12.06 6.51
N ASN A 95 -8.60 12.25 6.94
CA ASN A 95 -7.90 11.40 7.90
C ASN A 95 -8.47 11.56 9.33
N THR A 96 -9.69 11.08 9.50
CA THR A 96 -10.52 11.23 10.69
C THR A 96 -10.96 9.87 11.22
N GLU A 97 -11.30 9.79 12.50
CA GLU A 97 -11.78 8.55 13.11
C GLU A 97 -12.96 7.92 12.36
N PRO A 98 -14.03 8.64 11.97
CA PRO A 98 -15.16 8.03 11.29
C PRO A 98 -14.79 7.43 9.93
N HIS A 99 -13.94 8.13 9.16
CA HIS A 99 -13.50 7.67 7.85
C HIS A 99 -12.59 6.44 7.96
N LEU A 100 -11.57 6.49 8.82
CA LEU A 100 -10.69 5.35 9.07
C LEU A 100 -11.46 4.13 9.58
N ARG A 101 -12.40 4.33 10.53
CA ARG A 101 -13.29 3.27 11.00
C ARG A 101 -14.13 2.70 9.85
N ALA A 102 -14.70 3.52 8.97
CA ALA A 102 -15.48 3.03 7.84
C ALA A 102 -14.63 2.21 6.86
N THR A 103 -13.41 2.65 6.56
CA THR A 103 -12.46 1.94 5.70
C THR A 103 -12.06 0.58 6.29
N ILE A 104 -11.66 0.56 7.57
CA ILE A 104 -11.30 -0.67 8.29
C ILE A 104 -12.50 -1.62 8.34
N ARG A 105 -13.70 -1.11 8.64
CA ARG A 105 -14.93 -1.90 8.67
C ARG A 105 -15.15 -2.60 7.33
N THR A 106 -15.04 -1.85 6.23
CA THR A 106 -15.24 -2.38 4.88
C THR A 106 -14.23 -3.47 4.54
N LEU A 107 -12.95 -3.25 4.86
CA LEU A 107 -11.90 -4.26 4.67
C LEU A 107 -12.20 -5.55 5.45
N LEU A 108 -12.62 -5.44 6.71
CA LEU A 108 -12.96 -6.59 7.53
C LEU A 108 -14.20 -7.34 7.00
N GLN A 109 -15.24 -6.60 6.59
CA GLN A 109 -16.43 -7.17 5.98
C GLN A 109 -16.12 -7.99 4.73
N MET A 110 -15.25 -7.46 3.85
CA MET A 110 -14.77 -8.16 2.66
C MET A 110 -13.92 -9.37 3.03
N ALA A 111 -13.00 -9.22 4.00
CA ALA A 111 -12.10 -10.28 4.41
C ALA A 111 -12.85 -11.53 4.88
N VAL A 112 -13.92 -11.37 5.68
CA VAL A 112 -14.72 -12.51 6.16
C VAL A 112 -15.39 -13.27 5.02
N VAL A 113 -15.96 -12.54 4.04
CA VAL A 113 -16.59 -13.17 2.87
C VAL A 113 -15.56 -13.90 2.02
N LEU A 114 -14.38 -13.29 1.83
CA LEU A 114 -13.30 -13.88 1.06
C LEU A 114 -12.70 -15.11 1.76
N THR A 115 -12.51 -15.07 3.09
CA THR A 115 -12.03 -16.22 3.87
C THR A 115 -12.98 -17.41 3.72
N TYR A 116 -14.29 -17.16 3.77
CA TYR A 116 -15.27 -18.23 3.57
C TYR A 116 -15.18 -18.79 2.14
N GLY A 117 -15.21 -17.92 1.13
CA GLY A 117 -15.20 -18.33 -0.28
C GLY A 117 -13.90 -18.99 -0.73
N SER A 118 -12.76 -18.60 -0.15
CA SER A 118 -11.45 -19.16 -0.46
C SER A 118 -11.11 -20.39 0.40
N SER A 119 -11.81 -20.58 1.53
CA SER A 119 -11.51 -21.61 2.53
C SER A 119 -10.06 -21.57 3.03
N MET A 120 -9.44 -20.39 3.02
CA MET A 120 -8.06 -20.17 3.46
C MET A 120 -7.91 -18.79 4.12
N PRO A 121 -6.84 -18.55 4.90
CA PRO A 121 -6.60 -17.25 5.52
C PRO A 121 -6.57 -16.10 4.51
N VAL A 122 -7.13 -14.95 4.88
CA VAL A 122 -7.02 -13.70 4.10
C VAL A 122 -6.06 -12.74 4.80
N VAL A 123 -4.95 -12.39 4.15
CA VAL A 123 -4.02 -11.35 4.59
C VAL A 123 -4.60 -9.98 4.23
N LYS A 124 -4.73 -9.10 5.22
CA LYS A 124 -5.44 -7.82 5.10
C LYS A 124 -4.46 -6.66 5.06
N VAL A 125 -4.37 -5.97 3.93
CA VAL A 125 -3.45 -4.85 3.73
C VAL A 125 -4.24 -3.59 3.36
N GLY A 126 -4.24 -2.58 4.23
CA GLY A 126 -4.83 -1.29 3.98
C GLY A 126 -3.97 -0.42 3.07
N ARG A 127 -4.61 0.31 2.15
CA ARG A 127 -4.06 1.55 1.56
C ARG A 127 -4.34 2.68 2.54
N VAL A 128 -3.52 2.76 3.58
CA VAL A 128 -3.73 3.60 4.76
C VAL A 128 -2.40 3.99 5.37
N ALA A 129 -2.38 5.11 6.09
CA ALA A 129 -1.24 5.60 6.85
C ALA A 129 -0.01 5.92 5.99
N GLY A 130 -0.21 6.43 4.78
CA GLY A 130 0.93 6.84 3.93
C GLY A 130 0.59 7.16 2.48
N GLN A 131 -0.64 6.88 2.03
CA GLN A 131 -1.07 7.01 0.63
C GLN A 131 -1.40 8.47 0.25
N TYR A 132 -0.51 9.39 0.61
CA TYR A 132 -0.65 10.84 0.45
C TYR A 132 0.04 11.40 -0.80
N ALA A 133 0.56 10.54 -1.69
CA ALA A 133 1.20 10.95 -2.94
C ALA A 133 0.59 10.20 -4.13
N LYS A 134 0.51 10.88 -5.28
CA LYS A 134 -0.06 10.33 -6.52
C LYS A 134 0.71 10.79 -7.76
N PRO A 135 1.07 9.87 -8.67
CA PRO A 135 1.67 10.25 -9.93
C PRO A 135 0.62 10.90 -10.84
N ARG A 136 1.06 11.76 -11.75
CA ARG A 136 0.19 12.49 -12.69
C ARG A 136 0.62 12.27 -14.13
N SER A 137 -0.37 12.10 -15.01
CA SER A 137 -0.12 11.94 -16.45
C SER A 137 0.22 13.27 -17.12
N ALA A 138 -0.29 14.39 -16.60
CA ALA A 138 0.02 15.73 -17.07
C ALA A 138 0.53 16.59 -15.90
N PRO A 139 1.52 17.48 -16.12
CA PRO A 139 2.03 18.39 -15.10
C PRO A 139 1.00 19.48 -14.74
N THR A 140 0.12 19.84 -15.67
CA THR A 140 -0.94 20.85 -15.51
C THR A 140 -2.31 20.16 -15.58
N ASP A 141 -3.28 20.63 -14.81
CA ASP A 141 -4.66 20.13 -14.85
C ASP A 141 -5.56 20.94 -15.81
N ALA A 142 -6.85 20.56 -15.88
CA ALA A 142 -7.82 21.18 -16.78
C ALA A 142 -8.11 22.66 -16.46
N LEU A 143 -7.72 23.14 -15.27
CA LEU A 143 -7.86 24.54 -14.86
C LEU A 143 -6.61 25.36 -15.19
N GLY A 144 -5.61 24.78 -15.86
CA GLY A 144 -4.35 25.45 -16.14
C GLY A 144 -3.41 25.53 -14.93
N LEU A 145 -3.73 24.85 -13.81
CA LEU A 145 -2.93 24.87 -12.59
C LEU A 145 -1.94 23.69 -12.54
N PRO A 146 -0.81 23.80 -11.83
CA PRO A 146 0.03 22.65 -11.53
C PRO A 146 -0.81 21.55 -10.89
N SER A 147 -0.74 20.35 -11.41
CA SER A 147 -1.58 19.23 -11.00
C SER A 147 -1.44 18.92 -9.51
N TYR A 148 -2.56 18.68 -8.82
CA TYR A 148 -2.56 18.10 -7.47
C TYR A 148 -1.85 16.74 -7.48
N ARG A 149 -0.82 16.57 -6.65
CA ARG A 149 0.04 15.38 -6.58
C ARG A 149 -0.11 14.60 -5.28
N GLY A 150 -1.13 14.91 -4.48
CA GLY A 150 -1.33 14.30 -3.17
C GLY A 150 -0.90 15.25 -2.06
N ASP A 151 -1.53 15.10 -0.89
CA ASP A 151 -1.39 16.02 0.23
C ASP A 151 0.03 16.07 0.82
N MET A 152 0.87 15.05 0.59
CA MET A 152 2.31 15.05 0.92
C MET A 152 3.11 16.03 0.06
N ILE A 153 2.58 16.44 -1.09
CA ILE A 153 3.28 17.29 -2.07
C ILE A 153 2.66 18.69 -2.15
N ASN A 154 1.36 18.77 -2.43
CA ASN A 154 0.63 20.03 -2.56
C ASN A 154 -0.85 19.87 -2.18
N SER A 155 -1.66 20.91 -2.30
CA SER A 155 -3.06 20.92 -1.85
C SER A 155 -4.03 20.50 -2.95
N LEU A 156 -5.16 19.89 -2.55
CA LEU A 156 -6.31 19.69 -3.42
C LEU A 156 -6.96 21.03 -3.85
N LEU A 157 -6.85 22.07 -3.02
CA LEU A 157 -7.38 23.40 -3.30
C LEU A 157 -6.88 23.93 -4.66
N ALA A 158 -7.79 24.41 -5.50
CA ALA A 158 -7.51 24.83 -6.87
C ALA A 158 -7.09 26.32 -6.95
N THR A 159 -6.00 26.67 -6.26
CA THR A 159 -5.35 27.99 -6.43
C THR A 159 -3.86 27.81 -6.75
N PRO A 160 -3.22 28.75 -7.46
CA PRO A 160 -1.79 28.67 -7.78
C PRO A 160 -0.90 28.46 -6.55
N GLU A 161 -1.17 29.17 -5.46
CA GLU A 161 -0.40 29.15 -4.22
C GLU A 161 -0.51 27.78 -3.54
N ALA A 162 -1.72 27.22 -3.49
CA ALA A 162 -1.97 25.93 -2.86
C ALA A 162 -1.39 24.74 -3.66
N ARG A 163 -1.09 24.95 -4.94
CA ARG A 163 -0.49 23.95 -5.83
C ARG A 163 1.04 23.96 -5.84
N VAL A 164 1.68 24.95 -5.22
CA VAL A 164 3.14 24.95 -4.99
C VAL A 164 3.51 23.73 -4.16
N HIS A 165 4.58 23.03 -4.55
CA HIS A 165 5.08 21.91 -3.78
C HIS A 165 5.74 22.42 -2.51
N ASP A 166 5.32 21.86 -1.37
CA ASP A 166 5.74 22.31 -0.06
C ASP A 166 6.34 21.12 0.71
N PRO A 167 7.66 21.08 0.94
CA PRO A 167 8.29 19.94 1.59
C PRO A 167 7.81 19.75 3.03
N SER A 168 7.31 20.80 3.72
CA SER A 168 6.81 20.69 5.10
C SER A 168 5.62 19.73 5.22
N ARG A 169 4.94 19.46 4.09
CA ARG A 169 3.89 18.46 3.98
C ARG A 169 4.39 17.03 4.20
N MET A 170 5.69 16.74 4.08
CA MET A 170 6.24 15.43 4.44
C MET A 170 6.12 15.18 5.95
N ILE A 171 6.39 16.19 6.79
CA ILE A 171 6.20 16.11 8.25
C ILE A 171 4.72 15.93 8.57
N ARG A 172 3.86 16.70 7.88
CA ARG A 172 2.40 16.57 8.06
C ARG A 172 1.89 15.19 7.62
N ALA A 173 2.44 14.62 6.55
CA ALA A 173 2.12 13.28 6.10
C ALA A 173 2.54 12.23 7.12
N TYR A 174 3.76 12.33 7.66
CA TYR A 174 4.21 11.47 8.76
C TYR A 174 3.28 11.55 9.98
N ALA A 175 2.94 12.75 10.44
CA ALA A 175 2.07 12.91 11.62
C ALA A 175 0.67 12.31 11.40
N ASN A 176 0.12 12.48 10.20
CA ASN A 176 -1.17 11.88 9.82
C ASN A 176 -1.07 10.35 9.67
N ALA A 177 0.02 9.83 9.12
CA ALA A 177 0.30 8.40 9.03
C ALA A 177 0.40 7.76 10.42
N ALA A 178 1.16 8.37 11.33
CA ALA A 178 1.33 7.88 12.70
C ALA A 178 0.00 7.85 13.45
N ALA A 179 -0.79 8.93 13.36
CA ALA A 179 -2.11 9.00 13.98
C ALA A 179 -3.09 7.96 13.39
N ALA A 180 -3.09 7.79 12.06
CA ALA A 180 -3.93 6.81 11.38
C ALA A 180 -3.55 5.38 11.78
N MET A 181 -2.26 5.03 11.76
CA MET A 181 -1.79 3.70 12.12
C MET A 181 -2.06 3.39 13.60
N ASN A 182 -1.90 4.37 14.50
CA ASN A 182 -2.27 4.23 15.91
C ASN A 182 -3.76 3.89 16.08
N LEU A 183 -4.64 4.56 15.34
CA LEU A 183 -6.07 4.24 15.37
C LEU A 183 -6.36 2.88 14.75
N VAL A 184 -5.71 2.51 13.64
CA VAL A 184 -5.85 1.17 13.03
C VAL A 184 -5.54 0.08 14.06
N ARG A 185 -4.38 0.17 14.74
CA ARG A 185 -3.96 -0.77 15.79
C ARG A 185 -4.95 -0.83 16.94
N SER A 186 -5.45 0.34 17.37
CA SER A 186 -6.42 0.43 18.46
C SER A 186 -7.76 -0.24 18.09
N LEU A 187 -8.27 0.01 16.88
CA LEU A 187 -9.54 -0.55 16.42
C LEU A 187 -9.48 -2.06 16.23
N THR A 188 -8.37 -2.59 15.71
CA THR A 188 -8.23 -4.04 15.51
C THR A 188 -8.12 -4.82 16.81
N LEU A 189 -7.63 -4.19 17.89
CA LEU A 189 -7.59 -4.78 19.23
C LEU A 189 -8.89 -4.56 20.03
N ALA A 190 -9.61 -3.46 19.82
CA ALA A 190 -10.79 -3.08 20.60
C ALA A 190 -12.10 -3.79 20.17
N GLY A 191 -12.01 -5.02 19.64
CA GLY A 191 -13.19 -5.84 19.30
C GLY A 191 -13.98 -5.36 18.08
N MET A 192 -13.44 -4.44 17.26
CA MET A 192 -14.00 -4.14 15.94
C MET A 192 -13.73 -5.26 14.92
N ALA A 193 -12.67 -6.03 15.16
CA ALA A 193 -12.28 -7.20 14.39
C ALA A 193 -13.02 -8.48 14.79
N ASP A 194 -13.93 -8.42 15.76
CA ASP A 194 -14.76 -9.54 16.18
C ASP A 194 -15.58 -10.08 15.00
N LEU A 195 -15.32 -11.35 14.67
CA LEU A 195 -15.90 -12.02 13.52
C LEU A 195 -17.44 -12.05 13.54
N HIS A 196 -18.07 -12.18 14.71
CA HIS A 196 -19.53 -12.16 14.85
C HIS A 196 -20.09 -10.78 14.51
N ARG A 197 -19.47 -9.71 15.02
CA ARG A 197 -19.89 -8.33 14.76
C ARG A 197 -19.71 -7.95 13.29
N VAL A 198 -18.60 -8.38 12.69
CA VAL A 198 -18.33 -8.16 11.26
C VAL A 198 -19.40 -8.87 10.40
N HIS A 199 -19.78 -10.09 10.77
CA HIS A 199 -20.82 -10.81 10.07
C HIS A 199 -22.21 -10.17 10.22
N ASP A 200 -22.54 -9.60 11.39
CA ASP A 200 -23.79 -8.85 11.57
C ASP A 200 -23.88 -7.64 10.62
N TRP A 201 -22.78 -6.93 10.39
CA TRP A 201 -22.77 -5.85 9.38
C TRP A 201 -23.01 -6.35 7.96
N ASN A 202 -22.56 -7.56 7.63
CA ASN A 202 -22.83 -8.18 6.33
C ASN A 202 -24.31 -8.55 6.18
N LYS A 203 -24.97 -9.03 7.25
CA LYS A 203 -26.42 -9.25 7.25
C LYS A 203 -27.19 -7.94 7.06
N ASP A 204 -26.75 -6.86 7.70
CA ASP A 204 -27.34 -5.53 7.50
C ASP A 204 -27.16 -4.99 6.06
N PHE A 205 -26.05 -5.33 5.40
CA PHE A 205 -25.85 -5.04 3.97
C PHE A 205 -26.85 -5.82 3.12
N VAL A 206 -26.98 -7.14 3.33
CA VAL A 206 -27.91 -7.98 2.57
C VAL A 206 -29.34 -7.48 2.71
N ARG A 207 -29.78 -7.13 3.93
CA ARG A 207 -31.14 -6.64 4.20
C ARG A 207 -31.46 -5.30 3.54
N ARG A 208 -30.47 -4.43 3.34
CA ARG A 208 -30.66 -3.07 2.80
C ARG A 208 -30.29 -2.95 1.32
N SER A 209 -29.63 -3.93 0.74
CA SER A 209 -29.19 -3.91 -0.65
C SER A 209 -30.36 -4.19 -1.60
N PRO A 210 -30.54 -3.41 -2.69
CA PRO A 210 -31.49 -3.72 -3.75
C PRO A 210 -31.25 -5.09 -4.40
N ALA A 211 -30.01 -5.59 -4.35
CA ALA A 211 -29.61 -6.90 -4.84
C ALA A 211 -29.44 -7.93 -3.69
N GLY A 212 -30.00 -7.67 -2.50
CA GLY A 212 -29.83 -8.50 -1.31
C GLY A 212 -30.13 -9.98 -1.52
N ALA A 213 -31.22 -10.29 -2.21
CA ALA A 213 -31.62 -11.66 -2.53
C ALA A 213 -30.54 -12.47 -3.28
N ARG A 214 -29.68 -11.82 -4.08
CA ARG A 214 -28.56 -12.48 -4.78
C ARG A 214 -27.49 -12.98 -3.79
N TYR A 215 -27.31 -12.29 -2.66
CA TYR A 215 -26.24 -12.55 -1.70
C TYR A 215 -26.72 -13.26 -0.43
N GLU A 216 -28.04 -13.40 -0.26
CA GLU A 216 -28.66 -13.97 0.94
C GLU A 216 -28.21 -15.41 1.20
N ALA A 217 -28.13 -16.25 0.16
CA ALA A 217 -27.70 -17.64 0.29
C ALA A 217 -26.28 -17.76 0.86
N LEU A 218 -25.32 -16.99 0.33
CA LEU A 218 -23.93 -16.97 0.79
C LEU A 218 -23.82 -16.40 2.20
N ALA A 219 -24.54 -15.30 2.49
CA ALA A 219 -24.56 -14.74 3.84
C ALA A 219 -25.11 -15.73 4.88
N GLY A 220 -26.17 -16.47 4.54
CA GLY A 220 -26.72 -17.53 5.38
C GLY A 220 -25.82 -18.76 5.52
N GLU A 221 -24.95 -19.02 4.54
CA GLU A 221 -23.89 -20.05 4.64
C GLU A 221 -22.82 -19.65 5.65
N ILE A 222 -22.32 -18.42 5.55
CA ILE A 222 -21.34 -17.87 6.50
C ILE A 222 -21.91 -17.87 7.92
N ASP A 223 -23.17 -17.45 8.11
CA ASP A 223 -23.83 -17.46 9.42
C ASP A 223 -23.85 -18.87 10.04
N ARG A 224 -24.13 -19.90 9.22
CA ARG A 224 -24.09 -21.31 9.65
C ARG A 224 -22.67 -21.75 9.99
N GLY A 225 -21.67 -21.37 9.21
CA GLY A 225 -20.26 -21.67 9.50
C GLY A 225 -19.81 -21.11 10.84
N LEU A 226 -20.14 -19.84 11.14
CA LEU A 226 -19.81 -19.21 12.41
C LEU A 226 -20.53 -19.86 13.60
N ARG A 227 -21.81 -20.21 13.44
CA ARG A 227 -22.55 -20.95 14.47
C ARG A 227 -21.97 -22.35 14.69
N PHE A 228 -21.50 -23.01 13.64
CA PHE A 228 -20.83 -24.32 13.76
C PHE A 228 -19.54 -24.21 14.56
N MET A 229 -18.69 -23.21 14.29
CA MET A 229 -17.47 -22.96 15.09
C MET A 229 -17.81 -22.75 16.57
N SER A 230 -18.82 -21.93 16.86
CA SER A 230 -19.29 -21.71 18.24
C SER A 230 -19.83 -22.99 18.89
N ALA A 231 -20.60 -23.81 18.15
CA ALA A 231 -21.12 -25.09 18.65
C ALA A 231 -20.02 -26.14 18.92
N CYS A 232 -18.90 -26.06 18.19
CA CYS A 232 -17.71 -26.87 18.45
C CYS A 232 -16.87 -26.35 19.63
N GLY A 233 -17.28 -25.27 20.30
CA GLY A 233 -16.57 -24.70 21.44
C GLY A 233 -15.32 -23.92 21.06
N VAL A 234 -15.25 -23.39 19.83
CA VAL A 234 -14.15 -22.50 19.42
C VAL A 234 -14.34 -21.14 20.10
N ASP A 235 -13.69 -20.98 21.26
CA ASP A 235 -13.56 -19.73 22.02
C ASP A 235 -12.09 -19.30 22.00
N ASP A 236 -11.63 -18.89 20.81
CA ASP A 236 -10.24 -18.48 20.58
C ASP A 236 -10.14 -16.96 20.47
N SER A 237 -9.21 -16.41 21.25
CA SER A 237 -8.76 -15.01 21.17
C SER A 237 -8.36 -14.56 19.76
N SER A 238 -7.95 -15.50 18.90
CA SER A 238 -7.64 -15.25 17.48
C SER A 238 -8.85 -14.78 16.65
N LEU A 239 -10.08 -14.97 17.16
CA LEU A 239 -11.33 -14.50 16.54
C LEU A 239 -11.76 -13.10 17.01
N LEU A 240 -11.14 -12.58 18.08
CA LEU A 240 -11.50 -11.30 18.71
C LEU A 240 -10.64 -10.14 18.22
N SER A 241 -9.48 -10.43 17.63
CA SER A 241 -8.54 -9.45 17.11
C SER A 241 -8.06 -9.88 15.73
N THR A 242 -7.57 -8.94 14.94
CA THR A 242 -6.96 -9.29 13.66
C THR A 242 -5.88 -8.29 13.29
N GLU A 243 -5.08 -8.62 12.30
CA GLU A 243 -4.02 -7.75 11.81
C GLU A 243 -4.50 -7.02 10.54
N ILE A 244 -4.22 -5.73 10.48
CA ILE A 244 -4.34 -4.92 9.26
C ILE A 244 -3.01 -4.21 9.06
N TYR A 245 -2.36 -4.52 7.95
CA TYR A 245 -1.07 -3.94 7.60
C TYR A 245 -1.25 -2.66 6.76
N ALA A 246 -0.46 -1.63 7.00
CA ALA A 246 -0.38 -0.43 6.17
C ALA A 246 0.46 -0.64 4.90
N SER A 247 0.04 0.03 3.81
CA SER A 247 0.77 0.10 2.53
C SER A 247 0.49 1.39 1.75
N HIS A 248 1.47 1.84 0.99
CA HIS A 248 1.34 2.94 0.02
C HIS A 248 2.29 2.79 -1.18
N GLU A 249 2.06 3.61 -2.21
CA GLU A 249 2.99 3.73 -3.35
C GLU A 249 4.27 4.42 -2.87
N ALA A 250 5.40 3.73 -2.93
CA ALA A 250 6.70 4.33 -2.68
C ALA A 250 7.02 5.31 -3.81
N LEU A 251 6.63 6.56 -3.63
CA LEU A 251 6.62 7.57 -4.70
C LEU A 251 7.60 8.70 -4.41
N VAL A 252 7.48 9.36 -3.26
CA VAL A 252 8.29 10.52 -2.90
C VAL A 252 9.54 10.03 -2.21
N LEU A 253 10.63 9.88 -2.96
CA LEU A 253 11.85 9.23 -2.45
C LEU A 253 12.50 10.01 -1.30
N ASP A 254 12.25 11.32 -1.18
CA ASP A 254 12.67 12.10 -0.01
C ASP A 254 11.97 11.68 1.28
N TYR A 255 10.71 11.26 1.21
CA TYR A 255 9.96 10.74 2.34
C TYR A 255 10.40 9.30 2.65
N GLU A 256 10.37 8.42 1.65
CA GLU A 256 10.72 7.00 1.83
C GLU A 256 12.15 6.83 2.38
N ARG A 257 13.12 7.57 1.84
CA ARG A 257 14.52 7.49 2.31
C ARG A 257 14.71 7.96 3.75
N ALA A 258 13.89 8.91 4.20
CA ALA A 258 13.98 9.44 5.57
C ALA A 258 13.34 8.48 6.58
N MET A 259 12.43 7.61 6.12
CA MET A 259 11.78 6.59 6.93
C MET A 259 12.54 5.25 6.96
N LEU A 260 13.72 5.19 6.35
CA LEU A 260 14.60 4.03 6.43
C LEU A 260 15.12 3.80 7.85
N ARG A 261 15.06 2.56 8.32
CA ARG A 261 15.67 2.11 9.58
C ARG A 261 16.41 0.80 9.36
N LEU A 262 17.53 0.65 10.05
CA LEU A 262 18.34 -0.56 10.01
C LEU A 262 17.97 -1.44 11.20
N ASP A 263 17.73 -2.72 10.95
CA ASP A 263 17.71 -3.74 11.99
C ASP A 263 18.95 -4.62 11.86
N SER A 264 19.74 -4.69 12.94
CA SER A 264 20.94 -5.51 13.05
C SER A 264 20.82 -6.59 14.12
N THR A 265 19.62 -6.84 14.66
CA THR A 265 19.42 -7.81 15.76
C THR A 265 19.56 -9.27 15.31
N SER A 266 19.28 -9.57 14.04
CA SER A 266 19.23 -10.94 13.49
C SER A 266 20.50 -11.38 12.74
N GLY A 267 21.64 -10.72 12.98
CA GLY A 267 22.95 -11.08 12.43
C GLY A 267 23.30 -10.35 11.13
N THR A 268 22.52 -10.53 10.05
CA THR A 268 22.70 -9.76 8.80
C THR A 268 21.88 -8.47 8.87
N PRO A 269 22.50 -7.28 8.80
CA PRO A 269 21.76 -6.03 8.83
C PRO A 269 20.79 -5.92 7.67
N LYS A 270 19.52 -5.67 7.97
CA LYS A 270 18.45 -5.49 6.99
C LYS A 270 17.96 -4.05 7.04
N LEU A 271 17.79 -3.46 5.86
CA LEU A 271 17.28 -2.09 5.73
C LEU A 271 15.77 -2.15 5.47
N TYR A 272 14.98 -1.53 6.32
CA TYR A 272 13.53 -1.44 6.18
C TYR A 272 13.12 -0.01 5.90
N ASP A 273 12.14 0.17 5.03
CA ASP A 273 11.36 1.40 5.01
C ASP A 273 10.19 1.23 5.97
N LEU A 274 10.27 1.90 7.13
CA LEU A 274 9.27 1.77 8.19
C LEU A 274 8.19 2.87 8.12
N SER A 275 8.01 3.46 6.93
CA SER A 275 6.82 4.24 6.63
C SER A 275 5.56 3.36 6.48
N ALA A 276 5.72 2.08 6.10
CA ALA A 276 4.64 1.11 5.95
C ALA A 276 5.14 -0.33 6.13
N HIS A 277 4.22 -1.31 6.08
CA HIS A 277 4.60 -2.72 6.16
C HIS A 277 5.00 -3.25 4.78
N SER A 278 4.23 -2.90 3.76
CA SER A 278 4.50 -3.22 2.35
C SER A 278 4.39 -1.96 1.51
N LEU A 279 5.20 -1.88 0.46
CA LEU A 279 5.23 -0.75 -0.47
C LEU A 279 5.05 -1.27 -1.88
N TRP A 280 4.54 -0.44 -2.80
CA TRP A 280 4.58 -0.78 -4.23
C TRP A 280 5.19 0.30 -5.09
N VAL A 281 5.75 -0.13 -6.22
CA VAL A 281 6.19 0.75 -7.31
C VAL A 281 5.09 0.85 -8.37
N GLY A 282 4.72 2.08 -8.71
CA GLY A 282 3.64 2.38 -9.65
C GLY A 282 4.03 2.21 -11.13
N GLU A 283 3.01 2.13 -11.98
CA GLU A 283 3.17 1.98 -13.44
C GLU A 283 4.02 3.11 -14.07
N ARG A 284 3.99 4.31 -13.49
CA ARG A 284 4.69 5.50 -14.00
C ARG A 284 6.09 5.71 -13.40
N THR A 285 6.49 4.84 -12.48
CA THR A 285 7.77 4.93 -11.75
C THR A 285 8.60 3.65 -11.83
N ARG A 286 8.07 2.58 -12.43
CA ARG A 286 8.76 1.30 -12.59
C ARG A 286 9.83 1.23 -13.70
N ALA A 287 10.47 2.33 -14.08
CA ALA A 287 11.58 2.24 -15.04
C ALA A 287 12.65 1.28 -14.49
N LEU A 288 13.08 0.29 -15.28
CA LEU A 288 14.00 -0.78 -14.85
C LEU A 288 15.33 -0.24 -14.31
N ASP A 289 15.82 0.83 -14.93
CA ASP A 289 17.01 1.59 -14.56
C ASP A 289 16.72 2.80 -13.67
N GLY A 290 15.46 2.97 -13.23
CA GLY A 290 15.02 4.07 -12.40
C GLY A 290 15.33 3.89 -10.90
N ALA A 291 15.28 5.01 -10.17
CA ALA A 291 15.56 5.04 -8.74
C ALA A 291 14.55 4.25 -7.91
N HIS A 292 13.27 4.20 -8.28
CA HIS A 292 12.25 3.49 -7.51
C HIS A 292 12.48 1.98 -7.45
N ILE A 293 12.85 1.37 -8.57
CA ILE A 293 13.19 -0.07 -8.62
C ILE A 293 14.47 -0.31 -7.82
N ALA A 294 15.53 0.49 -8.07
CA ALA A 294 16.79 0.35 -7.36
C ALA A 294 16.67 0.57 -5.84
N PHE A 295 15.78 1.45 -5.41
CA PHE A 295 15.48 1.66 -3.99
C PHE A 295 14.77 0.43 -3.40
N ALA A 296 13.75 -0.11 -4.10
CA ALA A 296 13.03 -1.29 -3.67
C ALA A 296 13.90 -2.56 -3.59
N GLU A 297 14.93 -2.67 -4.44
CA GLU A 297 15.94 -3.76 -4.39
C GLU A 297 16.69 -3.79 -3.03
N LEU A 298 16.81 -2.66 -2.33
CA LEU A 298 17.54 -2.56 -1.06
C LEU A 298 16.69 -2.88 0.18
N LEU A 299 15.37 -2.75 0.05
CA LEU A 299 14.47 -2.84 1.21
C LEU A 299 14.26 -4.29 1.62
N ALA A 300 14.04 -4.54 2.91
CA ALA A 300 13.57 -5.81 3.42
C ALA A 300 12.04 -5.94 3.34
N ASN A 301 11.29 -4.86 3.13
CA ASN A 301 9.83 -4.91 3.00
C ASN A 301 9.37 -5.79 1.82
N PRO A 302 8.22 -6.47 1.89
CA PRO A 302 7.59 -7.07 0.72
C PRO A 302 7.16 -5.96 -0.26
N ILE A 303 7.47 -6.16 -1.55
CA ILE A 303 7.31 -5.14 -2.60
C ILE A 303 6.21 -5.56 -3.58
N GLY A 304 5.29 -4.64 -3.86
CA GLY A 304 4.37 -4.72 -4.98
C GLY A 304 4.91 -4.02 -6.24
N LEU A 305 4.55 -4.52 -7.41
CA LEU A 305 4.88 -3.90 -8.68
C LEU A 305 3.67 -3.86 -9.59
N LYS A 306 3.24 -2.66 -9.99
CA LYS A 306 2.10 -2.48 -10.91
C LYS A 306 2.49 -2.88 -12.33
N LEU A 307 1.70 -3.75 -12.94
CA LEU A 307 1.87 -4.18 -14.33
C LEU A 307 0.67 -3.72 -15.17
N GLY A 308 0.90 -2.71 -16.00
CA GLY A 308 -0.04 -2.27 -17.03
C GLY A 308 0.06 -3.09 -18.32
N PRO A 309 -0.88 -2.87 -19.26
CA PRO A 309 -1.06 -3.75 -20.41
C PRO A 309 -0.03 -3.56 -21.54
N GLY A 310 1.01 -2.74 -21.31
CA GLY A 310 2.16 -2.61 -22.19
C GLY A 310 3.40 -3.36 -21.71
N ILE A 311 3.32 -4.07 -20.58
CA ILE A 311 4.41 -4.93 -20.10
C ILE A 311 4.63 -6.11 -21.05
N THR A 312 5.88 -6.53 -21.21
CA THR A 312 6.22 -7.78 -21.91
C THR A 312 6.56 -8.89 -20.89
N PRO A 313 6.38 -10.18 -21.24
CA PRO A 313 6.81 -11.28 -20.39
C PRO A 313 8.29 -11.22 -19.98
N ASP A 314 9.19 -10.82 -20.90
CA ASP A 314 10.62 -10.64 -20.60
C ASP A 314 10.88 -9.57 -19.54
N GLN A 315 10.26 -8.40 -19.67
CA GLN A 315 10.38 -7.35 -18.66
C GLN A 315 9.83 -7.80 -17.31
N ALA A 316 8.75 -8.58 -17.28
CA ALA A 316 8.20 -9.11 -16.04
C ALA A 316 9.20 -10.02 -15.32
N VAL A 317 9.90 -10.90 -16.06
CA VAL A 317 10.98 -11.73 -15.51
C VAL A 317 12.14 -10.87 -15.00
N GLU A 318 12.56 -9.85 -15.75
CA GLU A 318 13.65 -8.96 -15.31
C GLU A 318 13.34 -8.25 -13.98
N TYR A 319 12.08 -7.84 -13.77
CA TYR A 319 11.67 -7.30 -12.46
C TYR A 319 11.73 -8.34 -11.35
N VAL A 320 11.35 -9.59 -11.64
CA VAL A 320 11.38 -10.69 -10.67
C VAL A 320 12.83 -10.97 -10.24
N GLU A 321 13.74 -11.09 -11.20
CA GLU A 321 15.16 -11.32 -10.94
C GLU A 321 15.79 -10.21 -10.07
N ARG A 322 15.35 -8.95 -10.26
CA ARG A 322 15.83 -7.80 -9.49
C ARG A 322 15.23 -7.69 -8.10
N LEU A 323 13.91 -7.85 -7.97
CA LEU A 323 13.19 -7.56 -6.73
C LEU A 323 13.04 -8.78 -5.81
N ASP A 324 13.26 -9.99 -6.35
CA ASP A 324 13.31 -11.25 -5.63
C ASP A 324 14.58 -12.07 -5.96
N PRO A 325 15.79 -11.51 -5.77
CA PRO A 325 17.05 -12.16 -6.19
C PRO A 325 17.39 -13.43 -5.39
N HIS A 326 16.66 -13.69 -4.31
CA HIS A 326 16.87 -14.83 -3.41
C HIS A 326 15.75 -15.86 -3.48
N GLY A 327 14.78 -15.70 -4.40
CA GLY A 327 13.68 -16.65 -4.59
C GLY A 327 12.81 -16.82 -3.33
N VAL A 328 12.57 -15.74 -2.59
CA VAL A 328 11.81 -15.78 -1.33
C VAL A 328 10.31 -15.69 -1.65
N PRO A 329 9.51 -16.74 -1.38
CA PRO A 329 8.08 -16.71 -1.70
C PRO A 329 7.39 -15.50 -1.06
N GLY A 330 6.57 -14.80 -1.86
CA GLY A 330 5.79 -13.65 -1.38
C GLY A 330 6.59 -12.36 -1.17
N ARG A 331 7.91 -12.36 -1.42
CA ARG A 331 8.74 -11.15 -1.45
C ARG A 331 8.23 -10.12 -2.45
N LEU A 332 7.83 -10.58 -3.63
CA LEU A 332 7.34 -9.77 -4.73
C LEU A 332 5.88 -10.09 -5.05
N THR A 333 5.07 -9.05 -5.17
CA THR A 333 3.69 -9.11 -5.67
C THR A 333 3.62 -8.44 -7.04
N LEU A 334 3.22 -9.17 -8.07
CA LEU A 334 2.95 -8.62 -9.40
C LEU A 334 1.46 -8.22 -9.49
N ILE A 335 1.21 -6.92 -9.56
CA ILE A 335 -0.13 -6.31 -9.48
C ILE A 335 -0.65 -6.01 -10.89
N SER A 336 -1.40 -6.95 -11.45
CA SER A 336 -1.99 -6.85 -12.79
C SER A 336 -3.12 -5.81 -12.82
N ARG A 337 -3.00 -4.81 -13.71
CA ARG A 337 -4.04 -3.79 -13.95
C ARG A 337 -4.32 -3.58 -15.43
N MET A 338 -4.52 -4.69 -16.15
CA MET A 338 -4.63 -4.69 -17.61
C MET A 338 -5.93 -4.06 -18.14
N GLY A 339 -6.99 -4.08 -17.31
CA GLY A 339 -8.37 -3.78 -17.73
C GLY A 339 -9.09 -5.02 -18.25
N ALA A 340 -10.41 -5.06 -18.08
CA ALA A 340 -11.26 -6.22 -18.33
C ALA A 340 -11.09 -6.78 -19.76
N GLN A 341 -10.97 -5.86 -20.73
CA GLN A 341 -10.83 -6.18 -22.16
C GLN A 341 -9.50 -6.80 -22.56
N ARG A 342 -8.44 -6.66 -21.75
CA ARG A 342 -7.07 -7.04 -22.14
C ARG A 342 -6.45 -8.09 -21.23
N VAL A 343 -6.98 -8.29 -20.03
CA VAL A 343 -6.37 -9.18 -19.03
C VAL A 343 -6.26 -10.61 -19.53
N ARG A 344 -7.29 -11.10 -20.25
CA ARG A 344 -7.37 -12.48 -20.77
C ARG A 344 -6.34 -12.74 -21.88
N ASP A 345 -5.93 -11.71 -22.61
CA ASP A 345 -4.96 -11.83 -23.70
C ASP A 345 -3.51 -11.63 -23.21
N VAL A 346 -3.30 -10.69 -22.29
CA VAL A 346 -1.95 -10.23 -21.91
C VAL A 346 -1.37 -11.02 -20.74
N LEU A 347 -2.18 -11.32 -19.72
CA LEU A 347 -1.70 -11.91 -18.47
C LEU A 347 -1.16 -13.35 -18.61
N PRO A 348 -1.75 -14.26 -19.42
CA PRO A 348 -1.32 -15.66 -19.45
C PRO A 348 0.16 -15.86 -19.80
N GLU A 349 0.67 -15.18 -20.83
CA GLU A 349 2.08 -15.33 -21.25
C GLU A 349 3.05 -14.81 -20.17
N ILE A 350 2.68 -13.75 -19.47
CA ILE A 350 3.47 -13.18 -18.37
C ILE A 350 3.53 -14.18 -17.22
N VAL A 351 2.39 -14.75 -16.83
CA VAL A 351 2.31 -15.75 -15.75
C VAL A 351 3.16 -16.96 -16.10
N GLN A 352 3.00 -17.51 -17.30
CA GLN A 352 3.77 -18.67 -17.76
C GLN A 352 5.28 -18.44 -17.68
N LYS A 353 5.76 -17.28 -18.16
CA LYS A 353 7.19 -16.98 -18.20
C LYS A 353 7.78 -16.74 -16.82
N VAL A 354 7.07 -16.02 -15.94
CA VAL A 354 7.50 -15.81 -14.55
C VAL A 354 7.49 -17.12 -13.77
N THR A 355 6.47 -17.97 -13.94
CA THR A 355 6.44 -19.30 -13.32
C THR A 355 7.59 -20.18 -13.82
N ALA A 356 7.92 -20.14 -15.11
CA ALA A 356 9.04 -20.87 -15.68
C ALA A 356 10.41 -20.41 -15.14
N ALA A 357 10.52 -19.16 -14.69
CA ALA A 357 11.71 -18.64 -14.02
C ALA A 357 11.89 -19.19 -12.58
N GLY A 358 10.91 -19.93 -12.04
CA GLY A 358 11.01 -20.63 -10.75
C GLY A 358 10.71 -19.79 -9.52
N HIS A 359 10.34 -18.52 -9.68
CA HIS A 359 10.00 -17.62 -8.57
C HIS A 359 8.54 -17.76 -8.14
N GLN A 360 8.30 -17.68 -6.83
CA GLN A 360 6.96 -17.71 -6.23
C GLN A 360 6.51 -16.30 -5.88
N VAL A 361 6.06 -15.56 -6.90
CA VAL A 361 5.43 -14.25 -6.73
C VAL A 361 3.97 -14.38 -6.33
N ILE A 362 3.42 -13.34 -5.70
CA ILE A 362 1.97 -13.20 -5.57
C ILE A 362 1.41 -12.58 -6.84
N TRP A 363 0.41 -13.21 -7.44
CA TRP A 363 -0.40 -12.61 -8.50
C TRP A 363 -1.58 -11.87 -7.89
N GLN A 364 -1.57 -10.54 -7.98
CA GLN A 364 -2.63 -9.70 -7.45
C GLN A 364 -3.38 -9.00 -8.58
N CYS A 365 -4.71 -9.01 -8.53
CA CYS A 365 -5.56 -8.26 -9.46
C CYS A 365 -5.85 -6.85 -8.90
N ASP A 366 -5.54 -5.83 -9.69
CA ASP A 366 -6.06 -4.47 -9.52
C ASP A 366 -7.06 -4.17 -10.66
N PRO A 367 -8.34 -4.47 -10.43
CA PRO A 367 -9.39 -4.30 -11.44
C PRO A 367 -9.85 -2.84 -11.58
N MET A 368 -9.24 -1.91 -10.83
CA MET A 368 -9.70 -0.53 -10.76
C MET A 368 -8.99 0.33 -11.80
N HIS A 369 -7.66 0.36 -11.75
CA HIS A 369 -6.91 1.35 -12.51
C HIS A 369 -7.06 1.14 -14.02
N GLY A 370 -7.07 -0.11 -14.49
CA GLY A 370 -7.19 -0.47 -15.90
C GLY A 370 -8.49 -0.05 -16.58
N ASN A 371 -9.55 0.17 -15.79
CA ASN A 371 -10.91 0.36 -16.26
C ASN A 371 -11.43 1.80 -16.07
N THR A 372 -10.53 2.77 -15.97
CA THR A 372 -10.91 4.18 -15.73
C THR A 372 -11.30 4.86 -17.05
N ILE A 373 -12.47 5.50 -17.05
CA ILE A 373 -13.00 6.30 -18.16
C ILE A 373 -13.38 7.71 -17.69
N GLU A 374 -13.55 8.62 -18.64
CA GLU A 374 -14.16 9.94 -18.40
C GLU A 374 -15.63 9.88 -18.83
N SER A 375 -16.54 10.29 -17.94
CA SER A 375 -17.97 10.34 -18.23
C SER A 375 -18.30 11.49 -19.18
N SER A 376 -19.49 11.46 -19.78
CA SER A 376 -20.03 12.59 -20.54
C SER A 376 -20.18 13.88 -19.72
N THR A 377 -20.20 13.77 -18.38
CA THR A 377 -20.24 14.88 -17.43
C THR A 377 -18.86 15.36 -16.97
N GLY A 378 -17.77 14.82 -17.53
CA GLY A 378 -16.38 15.23 -17.23
C GLY A 378 -15.81 14.64 -15.94
N TYR A 379 -16.47 13.66 -15.32
CA TYR A 379 -15.98 12.98 -14.13
C TYR A 379 -15.18 11.73 -14.50
N LYS A 380 -14.05 11.51 -13.83
CA LYS A 380 -13.35 10.22 -13.91
C LYS A 380 -14.13 9.18 -13.12
N THR A 381 -14.53 8.11 -13.79
CA THR A 381 -15.36 7.05 -13.21
C THR A 381 -14.92 5.67 -13.71
N ARG A 382 -15.50 4.62 -13.13
CA ARG A 382 -15.29 3.21 -13.47
C ARG A 382 -16.63 2.50 -13.42
N HIS A 383 -16.94 1.71 -14.44
CA HIS A 383 -18.14 0.90 -14.43
C HIS A 383 -17.93 -0.32 -13.54
N PHE A 384 -18.88 -0.61 -12.63
CA PHE A 384 -18.74 -1.72 -11.69
C PHE A 384 -18.60 -3.07 -12.40
N ASP A 385 -19.37 -3.30 -13.47
CA ASP A 385 -19.27 -4.55 -14.23
C ASP A 385 -17.88 -4.78 -14.83
N TRP A 386 -17.16 -3.73 -15.23
CA TRP A 386 -15.78 -3.88 -15.73
C TRP A 386 -14.76 -4.08 -14.63
N VAL A 387 -15.10 -3.74 -13.38
CA VAL A 387 -14.27 -4.08 -12.22
C VAL A 387 -14.46 -5.55 -11.85
N VAL A 388 -15.64 -6.12 -12.13
CA VAL A 388 -15.94 -7.54 -11.86
C VAL A 388 -15.47 -8.46 -13.00
N ASP A 389 -15.61 -8.05 -14.26
CA ASP A 389 -15.18 -8.78 -15.46
C ASP A 389 -13.65 -8.78 -15.67
#